data_AF-A0A8B8ISK1-F1
#
_entry.id   AF-A0A8B8ISK1-F1
#
_cell.length_a   1.000
_cell.length_b   1.000
_cell.length_c   1.000
_cell.angle_alpha   90.00
_cell.angle_beta   90.00
_cell.angle_gamma   90.00
#
_symmetry.space_group_name_H-M   'P 1'
#
loop_
_entity.id
_entity.type
_entity.pdbx_description
1 polymer ?
#
loop_
_entity_poly.entity_id
_entity_poly.type
_entity_poly.pdbx_seq_one_letter_code
_entity_poly.pdbx_strand_id
1 'polypeptide(L)'
;MSLKRELEFGESKAKDSSCYFCNDMFEMGKLQNHLKQCGSILEQCPLRCGAWIQRKHKETHVKECPQMEKTRNVSSPSHVRVSDPTPPIVINHTWNPRSIPLEDCVSFLEKEVASIKLIITEESSHRDVQSTELENLRSKLVLVEERSQHFLSTIVSLRSAVDDEAERAANWAAQFKHDLANVQLALQELQSQQLNTVMRLESAVSSLVH
;
A
#
# COMPACT_ATOMS: atom_id res chain seq x y z
N MET A 1 8.21 -31.57 33.75
CA MET A 1 6.86 -31.10 33.39
C MET A 1 7.00 -29.69 32.84
N SER A 2 7.50 -29.48 31.62
CA SER A 2 6.83 -29.68 30.31
C SER A 2 5.40 -29.16 30.27
N LEU A 3 5.26 -27.87 30.01
CA LEU A 3 4.08 -27.29 29.36
C LEU A 3 4.57 -26.39 28.21
N LYS A 4 4.76 -27.02 27.05
CA LYS A 4 4.62 -26.40 25.73
C LYS A 4 3.13 -26.14 25.50
N ARG A 5 2.77 -24.97 24.98
CA ARG A 5 1.53 -24.70 24.23
C ARG A 5 1.80 -23.45 23.38
N GLU A 6 2.27 -23.64 22.14
CA GLU A 6 1.47 -23.56 20.90
C GLU A 6 0.95 -22.12 20.70
N LEU A 7 1.64 -21.22 19.98
CA LEU A 7 1.68 -21.12 18.51
C LEU A 7 0.35 -21.52 17.85
N GLU A 8 -0.67 -20.69 18.03
CA GLU A 8 -1.76 -20.56 17.05
C GLU A 8 -1.59 -19.23 16.33
N PHE A 9 -0.84 -19.31 15.23
CA PHE A 9 -0.92 -18.36 14.13
C PHE A 9 -2.36 -18.41 13.62
N GLY A 10 -3.14 -17.36 13.90
CA GLY A 10 -4.41 -17.13 13.25
C GLY A 10 -4.17 -16.85 11.78
N GLU A 11 -4.11 -17.92 11.00
CA GLU A 11 -4.13 -17.91 9.54
C GLU A 11 -5.44 -17.27 9.11
N SER A 12 -5.39 -15.95 8.89
CA SER A 12 -6.50 -15.18 8.35
C SER A 12 -6.73 -15.73 6.95
N LYS A 13 -7.70 -16.63 6.78
CA LYS A 13 -8.25 -17.04 5.49
C LYS A 13 -8.60 -15.78 4.70
N ALA A 14 -7.66 -15.31 3.89
CA ALA A 14 -7.92 -14.34 2.85
C ALA A 14 -8.98 -14.99 1.97
N LYS A 15 -10.18 -14.42 1.96
CA LYS A 15 -11.27 -14.90 1.12
C LYS A 15 -10.90 -14.57 -0.32
N ASP A 16 -10.19 -15.47 -0.97
CA ASP A 16 -9.96 -15.39 -2.41
C ASP A 16 -11.33 -15.34 -3.09
N SER A 17 -11.53 -14.31 -3.90
CA SER A 17 -12.79 -14.06 -4.58
C SER A 17 -12.55 -14.19 -6.09
N SER A 18 -13.32 -15.05 -6.74
CA SER A 18 -13.18 -15.31 -8.18
C SER A 18 -13.90 -14.24 -9.02
N CYS A 19 -13.33 -13.89 -10.17
CA CYS A 19 -13.99 -13.04 -11.15
C CYS A 19 -15.09 -13.81 -11.88
N TYR A 20 -16.33 -13.32 -11.89
CA TYR A 20 -17.44 -14.00 -12.56
C TYR A 20 -17.38 -13.99 -14.09
N PHE A 21 -16.47 -13.21 -14.69
CA PHE A 21 -16.32 -13.11 -16.14
C PHE A 21 -15.28 -14.07 -16.73
N CYS A 22 -14.18 -14.32 -16.02
CA CYS A 22 -13.10 -15.21 -16.46
C CYS A 22 -12.82 -16.38 -15.50
N ASN A 23 -13.50 -16.43 -14.36
CA ASN A 23 -13.32 -17.42 -13.28
C ASN A 23 -11.92 -17.46 -12.64
N ASP A 24 -11.07 -16.45 -12.86
CA ASP A 24 -9.76 -16.36 -12.21
C ASP A 24 -9.90 -15.97 -10.72
N MET A 25 -9.04 -16.55 -9.88
CA MET A 25 -8.99 -16.32 -8.43
C MET A 25 -8.12 -15.10 -8.10
N PHE A 26 -8.61 -14.20 -7.24
CA PHE A 26 -7.89 -13.00 -6.85
C PHE A 26 -7.82 -12.83 -5.32
N GLU A 27 -6.63 -12.47 -4.85
CA GLU A 27 -6.36 -12.04 -3.48
C GLU A 27 -7.14 -10.76 -3.12
N MET A 28 -7.42 -10.60 -1.82
CA MET A 28 -8.19 -9.48 -1.26
C MET A 28 -7.65 -8.11 -1.73
N GLY A 29 -8.50 -7.34 -2.42
CA GLY A 29 -8.20 -5.98 -2.90
C GLY A 29 -7.86 -5.85 -4.39
N LYS A 30 -7.38 -6.91 -5.05
CA LYS A 30 -7.04 -6.87 -6.50
C LYS A 30 -8.25 -7.16 -7.41
N LEU A 31 -9.26 -7.85 -6.89
CA LEU A 31 -10.47 -8.24 -7.65
C LEU A 31 -11.24 -7.04 -8.21
N GLN A 32 -11.41 -5.95 -7.45
CA GLN A 32 -12.18 -4.79 -7.89
C GLN A 32 -11.56 -4.10 -9.11
N ASN A 33 -10.24 -4.01 -9.16
CA ASN A 33 -9.53 -3.46 -10.32
C ASN A 33 -9.63 -4.41 -11.53
N HIS A 34 -9.50 -5.72 -11.30
CA HIS A 34 -9.70 -6.71 -12.35
C HIS A 34 -11.13 -6.67 -12.91
N LEU A 35 -12.18 -6.60 -12.08
CA LEU A 35 -13.58 -6.53 -12.54
C LEU A 35 -13.85 -5.33 -13.43
N LYS A 36 -13.25 -4.17 -13.13
CA LYS A 36 -13.35 -2.97 -13.97
C LYS A 36 -12.74 -3.20 -15.36
N GLN A 37 -11.54 -3.79 -15.41
CA GLN A 37 -10.85 -4.07 -16.66
C GLN A 37 -11.53 -5.21 -17.44
N CYS A 38 -11.77 -6.34 -16.78
CA CYS A 38 -12.38 -7.54 -17.32
C CYS A 38 -13.82 -7.29 -17.83
N GLY A 39 -14.59 -6.46 -17.15
CA GLY A 39 -15.91 -6.03 -17.59
C GLY A 39 -15.90 -5.03 -18.75
N SER A 40 -14.80 -4.29 -18.95
CA SER A 40 -14.65 -3.33 -20.05
C SER A 40 -14.19 -3.95 -21.38
N ILE A 41 -13.75 -5.22 -21.36
CA ILE A 41 -13.37 -5.96 -22.57
C ILE A 41 -14.56 -6.01 -23.53
N LEU A 42 -14.33 -5.64 -24.78
CA LEU A 42 -15.32 -5.68 -25.84
C LEU A 42 -15.43 -7.10 -26.41
N GLU A 43 -16.63 -7.66 -26.39
CA GLU A 43 -16.95 -8.93 -27.02
C GLU A 43 -17.96 -8.72 -28.15
N GLN A 44 -17.82 -9.52 -29.19
CA GLN A 44 -18.78 -9.49 -30.29
C GLN A 44 -20.13 -10.04 -29.82
N CYS A 45 -21.22 -9.39 -30.24
CA CYS A 45 -22.58 -9.85 -29.95
C CYS A 45 -22.76 -11.31 -30.42
N PRO A 46 -23.31 -12.24 -29.58
CA PRO A 46 -23.54 -13.62 -29.99
C PRO A 46 -24.57 -13.74 -31.13
N LEU A 47 -25.46 -12.76 -31.29
CA LEU A 47 -26.42 -12.69 -32.38
C LEU A 47 -25.82 -12.07 -33.67
N ARG A 48 -24.50 -11.83 -33.70
CA ARG A 48 -23.73 -11.28 -34.83
C ARG A 48 -24.38 -10.04 -35.47
N CYS A 49 -24.95 -9.16 -34.65
CA CYS A 49 -25.50 -7.88 -35.11
C CYS A 49 -24.44 -6.87 -35.57
N GLY A 50 -23.15 -7.22 -35.49
CA GLY A 50 -22.02 -6.36 -35.83
C GLY A 50 -21.52 -5.47 -34.68
N ALA A 51 -22.23 -5.39 -33.56
CA ALA A 51 -21.82 -4.60 -32.41
C ALA A 51 -20.76 -5.30 -31.55
N TRP A 52 -19.78 -4.50 -31.10
CA TRP A 52 -18.80 -4.86 -30.07
C TRP A 52 -19.26 -4.27 -28.74
N ILE A 53 -19.56 -5.14 -27.77
CA ILE A 53 -20.24 -4.77 -26.52
C ILE A 53 -19.34 -5.10 -25.35
N GLN A 54 -19.26 -4.19 -24.38
CA GLN A 54 -18.54 -4.46 -23.14
C GLN A 54 -19.13 -5.69 -22.44
N ARG A 55 -18.27 -6.59 -21.96
CA ARG A 55 -18.67 -7.85 -21.34
C ARG A 55 -19.74 -7.67 -20.25
N LYS A 56 -19.66 -6.59 -19.46
CA LYS A 56 -20.67 -6.23 -18.44
C LYS A 56 -22.07 -5.88 -18.97
N HIS A 57 -22.20 -5.44 -20.23
CA HIS A 57 -23.48 -5.06 -20.86
C HIS A 57 -23.94 -6.08 -21.91
N LYS A 58 -23.23 -7.20 -22.05
CA LYS A 58 -23.51 -8.24 -23.04
C LYS A 58 -24.93 -8.79 -22.89
N GLU A 59 -25.36 -9.12 -21.67
CA GLU A 59 -26.68 -9.69 -21.42
C GLU A 59 -27.82 -8.70 -21.71
N THR A 60 -27.64 -7.43 -21.34
CA THR A 60 -28.62 -6.37 -21.61
C THR A 60 -28.76 -6.15 -23.11
N HIS A 61 -27.64 -6.08 -23.84
CA HIS A 61 -27.67 -5.95 -25.30
C HIS A 61 -28.35 -7.15 -25.96
N VAL A 62 -28.09 -8.39 -25.53
CA VAL A 62 -28.70 -9.58 -26.14
C VAL A 62 -30.23 -9.52 -26.06
N LYS A 63 -30.79 -9.04 -24.94
CA LYS A 63 -32.24 -8.88 -24.74
C LYS A 63 -32.84 -7.77 -25.62
N GLU A 64 -32.08 -6.74 -25.92
CA GLU A 64 -32.50 -5.58 -26.73
C GLU A 64 -31.96 -5.66 -28.16
N CYS A 65 -31.38 -6.80 -28.55
CA CYS A 65 -30.67 -6.91 -29.81
C CYS A 65 -31.68 -6.92 -30.97
N PRO A 66 -31.49 -6.09 -32.01
CA PRO A 66 -32.37 -6.07 -33.19
C PRO A 66 -32.43 -7.41 -33.93
N GLN A 67 -31.42 -8.28 -33.74
CA GLN A 67 -31.39 -9.63 -34.34
C GLN A 67 -32.12 -10.68 -33.50
N MET A 68 -32.51 -10.37 -32.26
CA MET A 68 -33.21 -11.33 -31.38
C MET A 68 -34.61 -11.66 -31.92
N GLU A 69 -35.36 -10.67 -32.40
CA GLU A 69 -36.68 -10.86 -33.04
C GLU A 69 -36.57 -11.68 -34.34
N LYS A 70 -35.51 -11.43 -35.13
CA LYS A 70 -35.27 -12.14 -36.39
C LYS A 70 -34.97 -13.63 -36.16
N THR A 71 -34.32 -13.97 -35.05
CA THR A 71 -33.99 -15.35 -34.68
C THR A 71 -35.20 -16.08 -34.09
N ARG A 72 -36.07 -15.37 -33.37
CA ARG A 72 -37.29 -15.93 -32.76
C ARG A 72 -38.35 -16.30 -33.80
N ASN A 73 -38.45 -15.54 -34.89
CA ASN A 73 -39.40 -15.79 -35.98
C ASN A 73 -39.01 -16.95 -36.93
N VAL A 74 -37.83 -17.56 -36.77
CA VAL A 74 -37.37 -18.68 -37.62
C VAL A 74 -37.69 -20.05 -36.99
N SER A 75 -38.26 -20.08 -35.78
CA SER A 75 -38.63 -21.32 -35.08
C SER A 75 -40.06 -21.78 -35.41
N SER A 76 -40.34 -22.05 -36.69
CA SER A 76 -41.51 -22.81 -37.15
C SER A 76 -41.12 -23.69 -38.34
N PRO A 77 -41.15 -25.03 -38.24
CA PRO A 77 -40.82 -25.90 -39.35
C PRO A 77 -42.10 -26.20 -40.16
N SER A 78 -42.20 -25.66 -41.37
CA SER A 78 -43.10 -26.21 -42.38
C SER A 78 -42.42 -26.18 -43.73
N HIS A 79 -42.13 -27.38 -44.22
CA HIS A 79 -41.71 -27.66 -45.59
C HIS A 79 -42.78 -27.21 -46.58
N VAL A 80 -42.60 -26.06 -47.21
CA VAL A 80 -43.20 -25.79 -48.52
C VAL A 80 -42.14 -25.09 -49.36
N ARG A 81 -41.61 -25.82 -50.36
CA ARG A 81 -40.86 -25.23 -51.46
C ARG A 81 -41.83 -24.40 -52.28
N VAL A 82 -41.87 -23.10 -52.00
CA VAL A 82 -42.44 -22.12 -52.91
C VAL A 82 -41.35 -21.79 -53.92
N SER A 83 -41.73 -21.91 -55.19
CA SER A 83 -40.95 -21.70 -56.40
C SER A 83 -40.03 -20.47 -56.33
N ASP A 84 -38.88 -20.57 -57.01
CA ASP A 84 -37.85 -19.54 -57.12
C ASP A 84 -38.46 -18.14 -57.33
N PRO A 85 -38.19 -17.17 -56.44
CA PRO A 85 -38.36 -15.78 -56.78
C PRO A 85 -37.25 -15.40 -57.75
N THR A 86 -37.66 -14.90 -58.92
CA THR A 86 -36.82 -14.17 -59.87
C THR A 86 -35.84 -13.28 -59.10
N PRO A 87 -34.52 -13.29 -59.43
CA PRO A 87 -33.55 -12.51 -58.68
C PRO A 87 -34.00 -11.04 -58.71
N PRO A 88 -34.17 -10.38 -57.55
CA PRO A 88 -34.34 -8.95 -57.56
C PRO A 88 -33.08 -8.37 -58.21
N ILE A 89 -33.27 -7.54 -59.22
CA ILE A 89 -32.22 -6.68 -59.77
C ILE A 89 -31.83 -5.77 -58.61
N VAL A 90 -30.89 -6.22 -57.78
CA VAL A 90 -30.35 -5.42 -56.69
C VAL A 90 -29.43 -4.40 -57.34
N ILE A 91 -30.04 -3.25 -57.58
CA ILE A 91 -29.46 -1.91 -57.51
C ILE A 91 -28.06 -1.96 -56.89
N ASN A 92 -27.07 -1.57 -57.71
CA ASN A 92 -25.74 -1.11 -57.33
C ASN A 92 -25.41 -1.30 -55.85
N HIS A 93 -24.57 -2.27 -55.54
CA HIS A 93 -23.78 -2.23 -54.31
C HIS A 93 -23.18 -0.81 -54.22
N THR A 94 -23.63 -0.04 -53.24
CA THR A 94 -23.22 1.36 -53.02
C THR A 94 -21.74 1.47 -52.66
N TRP A 95 -21.06 0.33 -52.53
CA TRP A 95 -19.62 0.24 -52.39
C TRP A 95 -18.97 0.26 -53.78
N ASN A 96 -18.76 1.47 -54.28
CA ASN A 96 -17.80 1.69 -55.36
C ASN A 96 -16.45 1.94 -54.68
N PRO A 97 -15.46 1.03 -54.75
CA PRO A 97 -14.14 1.32 -54.20
C PRO A 97 -13.63 2.57 -54.93
N ARG A 98 -13.49 3.68 -54.21
CA ARG A 98 -12.70 4.79 -54.73
C ARG A 98 -11.32 4.20 -55.04
N SER A 99 -10.95 4.18 -56.31
CA SER A 99 -9.59 3.89 -56.73
C SER A 99 -8.71 5.05 -56.27
N ILE A 100 -8.38 5.07 -54.98
CA ILE A 100 -7.36 5.98 -54.46
C ILE A 100 -6.07 5.54 -55.17
N PRO A 101 -5.38 6.44 -55.88
CA PRO A 101 -4.10 6.12 -56.48
C PRO A 101 -3.18 5.50 -55.43
N LEU A 102 -2.52 4.40 -55.76
CA LEU A 102 -1.71 3.65 -54.81
C LEU A 102 -0.63 4.57 -54.16
N GLU A 103 -0.06 5.48 -54.95
CA GLU A 103 0.84 6.55 -54.51
C GLU A 103 0.30 7.43 -53.36
N ASP A 104 -0.99 7.76 -53.37
CA ASP A 104 -1.61 8.58 -52.32
C ASP A 104 -1.72 7.77 -51.01
N CYS A 105 -2.02 6.47 -51.12
CA CYS A 105 -2.01 5.58 -49.96
C CYS A 105 -0.59 5.36 -49.41
N VAL A 106 0.39 5.19 -50.29
CA VAL A 106 1.80 5.02 -49.90
C VAL A 106 2.33 6.28 -49.20
N SER A 107 2.12 7.45 -49.79
CA SER A 107 2.56 8.73 -49.20
C SER A 107 1.87 9.03 -47.87
N PHE A 108 0.59 8.68 -47.73
CA PHE A 108 -0.12 8.76 -46.45
C PHE A 108 0.53 7.85 -45.39
N LEU A 109 0.79 6.59 -45.73
CA LEU A 109 1.44 5.65 -44.80
C LEU A 109 2.86 6.07 -44.44
N GLU A 110 3.63 6.60 -45.38
CA GLU A 110 4.97 7.15 -45.12
C GLU A 110 4.93 8.31 -44.13
N LYS A 111 3.94 9.20 -44.27
CA LYS A 111 3.72 10.31 -43.34
C LYS A 111 3.30 9.83 -41.96
N GLU A 112 2.39 8.87 -41.86
CA GLU A 112 1.98 8.29 -40.59
C GLU A 112 3.15 7.57 -39.91
N VAL A 113 3.96 6.81 -40.66
CA VAL A 113 5.17 6.16 -40.13
C VAL A 113 6.18 7.20 -39.65
N ALA A 114 6.37 8.31 -40.37
CA ALA A 114 7.23 9.40 -39.94
C ALA A 114 6.70 10.05 -38.65
N SER A 115 5.40 10.27 -38.54
CA SER A 115 4.76 10.80 -37.34
C SER A 115 4.91 9.85 -36.14
N ILE A 116 4.66 8.56 -36.32
CA ILE A 116 4.84 7.54 -35.29
C ILE A 116 6.29 7.50 -34.81
N LYS A 117 7.27 7.54 -35.73
CA LYS A 117 8.70 7.57 -35.37
C LYS A 117 9.04 8.79 -34.52
N LEU A 118 8.48 9.95 -34.84
CA LEU A 118 8.71 11.18 -34.07
C LEU A 118 8.13 11.05 -32.65
N ILE A 119 6.89 10.59 -32.52
CA ILE A 119 6.24 10.36 -31.22
C ILE A 119 7.04 9.36 -30.39
N ILE A 120 7.50 8.25 -30.98
CA ILE A 120 8.32 7.25 -30.27
C ILE A 120 9.62 7.87 -29.76
N THR A 121 10.25 8.74 -30.57
CA THR A 121 11.50 9.40 -30.20
C THR A 121 11.28 10.39 -29.04
N GLU A 122 10.22 11.20 -29.12
CA GLU A 122 9.84 12.11 -28.03
C GLU A 122 9.51 11.36 -26.74
N GLU A 123 8.72 10.29 -26.83
CA GLU A 123 8.40 9.43 -25.69
C GLU A 123 9.63 8.74 -25.11
N SER A 124 10.61 8.35 -25.94
CA SER A 124 11.88 7.82 -25.44
C SER A 124 12.67 8.86 -24.66
N SER A 125 12.77 10.08 -25.19
CA SER A 125 13.45 11.19 -24.51
C SER A 125 12.75 11.54 -23.19
N HIS A 126 11.43 11.52 -23.15
CA HIS A 126 10.67 11.80 -21.93
C HIS A 126 10.90 10.72 -20.87
N ARG A 127 10.93 9.44 -21.26
CA ARG A 127 11.29 8.34 -20.34
C ARG A 127 12.72 8.48 -19.80
N ASP A 128 13.66 8.92 -20.63
CA ASP A 128 15.05 9.14 -20.17
C ASP A 128 15.11 10.25 -19.12
N VAL A 129 14.42 11.37 -19.35
CA VAL A 129 14.32 12.46 -18.36
C VAL A 129 13.71 11.95 -17.06
N GLN A 130 12.55 11.27 -17.12
CA GLN A 130 11.91 10.71 -15.94
C GLN A 130 12.82 9.72 -15.19
N SER A 131 13.59 8.90 -15.92
CA SER A 131 14.57 8.00 -15.31
C SER A 131 15.64 8.77 -14.54
N THR A 132 16.16 9.86 -15.10
CA THR A 132 17.15 10.70 -14.40
C THR A 132 16.58 11.39 -13.18
N GLU A 133 15.33 11.86 -13.23
CA GLU A 133 14.64 12.46 -12.10
C GLU A 133 14.42 11.45 -10.96
N LEU A 134 14.00 10.23 -11.29
CA LEU A 134 13.86 9.15 -10.31
C LEU A 134 15.20 8.80 -9.65
N GLU A 135 16.29 8.78 -10.42
CA GLU A 135 17.61 8.51 -9.86
C GLU A 135 18.11 9.65 -8.95
N ASN A 136 17.79 10.89 -9.29
CA ASN A 136 18.05 12.05 -8.45
C ASN A 136 17.27 11.97 -7.12
N LEU A 137 15.99 11.58 -7.19
CA LEU A 137 15.15 11.40 -6.00
C LEU A 137 15.65 10.25 -5.11
N ARG A 138 16.08 9.13 -5.70
CA ARG A 138 16.73 8.03 -4.95
C ARG A 138 17.98 8.50 -4.23
N SER A 139 18.85 9.24 -4.93
CA SER A 139 20.07 9.78 -4.33
C SER A 139 19.77 10.71 -3.14
N LYS A 140 18.76 11.58 -3.28
CA LYS A 140 18.30 12.45 -2.18
C LYS A 140 17.72 11.65 -1.01
N LEU A 141 16.98 10.59 -1.27
CA LEU A 141 16.43 9.72 -0.23
C LEU A 141 17.55 9.09 0.59
N VAL A 142 18.59 8.55 -0.05
CA VAL A 142 19.76 7.98 0.62
C VAL A 142 20.42 9.01 1.57
N LEU A 143 20.63 10.24 1.11
CA LEU A 143 21.20 11.30 1.96
C LEU A 143 20.32 11.64 3.16
N VAL A 144 18.99 11.61 2.99
CA VAL A 144 18.04 11.82 4.10
C VAL A 144 18.11 10.66 5.09
N GLU A 145 18.19 9.42 4.60
CA GLU A 145 18.32 8.21 5.43
C GLU A 145 19.61 8.25 6.25
N GLU A 146 20.77 8.53 5.63
CA GLU A 146 22.05 8.68 6.31
C GLU A 146 21.99 9.76 7.40
N ARG A 147 21.44 10.93 7.08
CA ARG A 147 21.29 12.02 8.05
C ARG A 147 20.36 11.62 9.19
N SER A 148 19.28 10.89 8.91
CA SER A 148 18.36 10.39 9.94
C SER A 148 19.05 9.40 10.88
N GLN A 149 19.90 8.52 10.36
CA GLN A 149 20.69 7.59 11.15
C GLN A 149 21.67 8.33 12.08
N HIS A 150 22.33 9.37 11.59
CA HIS A 150 23.19 10.21 12.43
C HIS A 150 22.43 10.91 13.57
N PHE A 151 21.24 11.45 13.28
CA PHE A 151 20.39 12.03 14.31
C PHE A 151 19.94 11.00 15.35
N LEU A 152 19.51 9.81 14.91
CA LEU A 152 19.13 8.73 15.81
C LEU A 152 20.29 8.30 16.71
N SER A 153 21.49 8.13 16.14
CA SER A 153 22.70 7.82 16.90
C SER A 153 23.00 8.88 17.96
N THR A 154 22.82 10.16 17.62
CA THR A 154 23.05 11.27 18.55
C THR A 154 22.04 11.27 19.69
N ILE A 155 20.76 11.04 19.38
CA ILE A 155 19.69 10.94 20.40
C ILE A 155 19.95 9.77 21.34
N VAL A 156 20.34 8.61 20.80
CA VAL A 156 20.67 7.43 21.63
C VAL A 156 21.86 7.70 22.54
N SER A 157 22.92 8.34 22.02
CA SER A 157 24.08 8.73 22.83
C SER A 157 23.71 9.71 23.94
N LEU A 158 22.89 10.73 23.63
CA LEU A 158 22.42 11.70 24.63
C LEU A 158 21.56 11.03 25.69
N ARG A 159 20.68 10.11 25.29
CA ARG A 159 19.85 9.34 26.23
C ARG A 159 20.72 8.54 27.19
N SER A 160 21.74 7.84 26.70
CA SER A 160 22.69 7.12 27.55
C SER A 160 23.38 8.05 28.55
N ALA A 161 23.85 9.22 28.08
CA ALA A 161 24.50 10.19 28.98
C ALA A 161 23.57 10.74 30.05
N VAL A 162 22.29 10.93 29.73
CA VAL A 162 21.26 11.33 30.71
C VAL A 162 20.99 10.22 31.72
N ASP A 163 20.90 8.96 31.27
CA ASP A 163 20.71 7.81 32.14
C ASP A 163 21.90 7.67 33.12
N ASP A 164 23.14 7.83 32.63
CA ASP A 164 24.35 7.82 33.46
C ASP A 164 24.38 8.96 34.50
N GLU A 165 23.90 10.16 34.13
CA GLU A 165 23.77 11.28 35.06
C GLU A 165 22.71 11.04 36.12
N ALA A 166 21.57 10.46 35.74
CA ALA A 166 20.51 10.11 36.67
C ALA A 166 21.00 9.08 37.71
N GLU A 167 21.74 8.05 37.27
CA GLU A 167 22.34 7.07 38.18
C GLU A 167 23.35 7.73 39.12
N ARG A 168 24.22 8.59 38.60
CA ARG A 168 25.19 9.33 39.41
C ARG A 168 24.48 10.18 40.46
N ALA A 169 23.48 10.96 40.07
CA ALA A 169 22.70 11.79 40.99
C ALA A 169 22.03 10.95 42.10
N ALA A 170 21.49 9.78 41.76
CA ALA A 170 20.92 8.85 42.73
C ALA A 170 21.97 8.34 43.73
N ASN A 171 23.16 7.98 43.24
CA ASN A 171 24.28 7.54 44.09
C ASN A 171 24.75 8.65 45.04
N TRP A 172 24.87 9.88 44.56
CA TRP A 172 25.19 11.04 45.40
C TRP A 172 24.12 11.27 46.46
N ALA A 173 22.84 11.21 46.09
CA ALA A 173 21.73 11.37 47.05
C ALA A 173 21.74 10.27 48.13
N ALA A 174 22.03 9.02 47.76
CA ALA A 174 22.17 7.91 48.69
C ALA A 174 23.35 8.14 49.66
N GLN A 175 24.50 8.59 49.14
CA GLN A 175 25.67 8.91 49.95
C GLN A 175 25.38 10.04 50.94
N PHE A 176 24.78 11.15 50.47
CA PHE A 176 24.40 12.25 51.36
C PHE A 176 23.45 11.81 52.46
N LYS A 177 22.47 10.96 52.14
CA LYS A 177 21.53 10.42 53.13
C LYS A 177 22.25 9.58 54.18
N HIS A 178 23.18 8.75 53.75
CA HIS A 178 24.02 7.94 54.65
C HIS A 178 24.88 8.82 55.57
N ASP A 179 25.56 9.83 55.01
CA ASP A 179 26.42 10.73 55.77
C ASP A 179 25.61 11.57 56.76
N LEU A 180 24.43 12.02 56.37
CA LEU A 180 23.50 12.73 57.25
C LEU A 180 23.05 11.83 58.42
N ALA A 181 22.75 10.55 58.17
CA ALA A 181 22.42 9.61 59.24
C ALA A 181 23.60 9.40 60.21
N ASN A 182 24.83 9.31 59.70
CA ASN A 182 26.02 9.19 60.55
C ASN A 182 26.23 10.42 61.43
N VAL A 183 26.04 11.63 60.88
CA VAL A 183 26.10 12.87 61.64
C VAL A 183 25.02 12.92 62.72
N GLN A 184 23.79 12.49 62.40
CA GLN A 184 22.71 12.39 63.38
C GLN A 184 23.04 11.44 64.53
N LEU A 185 23.62 10.27 64.23
CA LEU A 185 24.07 9.32 65.25
C LEU A 185 25.17 9.90 66.14
N ALA A 186 26.17 10.57 65.55
CA ALA A 186 27.24 11.21 66.31
C ALA A 186 26.71 12.32 67.24
N LEU A 187 25.74 13.11 66.77
CA LEU A 187 25.09 14.13 67.59
C LEU A 187 24.30 13.51 68.75
N GLN A 188 23.57 12.42 68.50
CA GLN A 188 22.83 11.71 69.55
C GLN A 188 23.75 11.13 70.62
N GLU A 189 24.88 10.55 70.22
CA GLU A 189 25.91 10.04 71.13
C GLU A 189 26.51 11.18 71.98
N LEU A 190 26.86 12.30 71.36
CA LEU A 190 27.39 13.47 72.07
C LEU A 190 26.39 14.02 73.10
N GLN A 191 25.11 14.11 72.74
CA GLN A 191 24.05 14.52 73.66
C GLN A 191 23.91 13.56 74.85
N SER A 192 23.99 12.24 74.61
CA SER A 192 23.94 11.24 75.67
C SER A 192 25.13 11.35 76.63
N GLN A 193 26.35 11.54 76.08
CA GLN A 193 27.55 11.76 76.88
C GLN A 193 27.47 13.04 77.71
N GLN A 194 26.94 14.13 77.14
CA GLN A 194 26.72 15.38 77.86
C GLN A 194 25.74 15.18 79.02
N LEU A 195 24.58 14.53 78.79
CA LEU A 195 23.59 14.25 79.83
C LEU A 195 24.20 13.40 80.96
N ASN A 196 24.92 12.33 80.63
CA ASN A 196 25.61 11.49 81.60
C ASN A 196 26.64 12.28 82.43
N THR A 197 27.38 13.18 81.78
CA THR A 197 28.37 14.03 82.47
C THR A 197 27.69 14.99 83.43
N VAL A 198 26.59 15.63 83.02
CA VAL A 198 25.79 16.52 83.88
C VAL A 198 25.29 15.77 85.11
N MET A 199 24.67 14.60 84.93
CA MET A 199 24.18 13.79 86.07
C MET A 199 25.30 13.40 87.04
N ARG A 200 26.50 13.06 86.54
CA ARG A 200 27.65 12.74 87.39
C ARG A 200 28.14 13.95 88.18
N LEU A 201 28.20 15.11 87.55
CA LEU A 201 28.57 16.36 88.21
C LEU A 201 27.53 16.76 89.28
N GLU A 202 26.24 16.67 88.97
CA GLU A 202 25.16 16.93 89.92
C GLU A 202 25.23 16.00 91.14
N SER A 203 25.48 14.71 90.92
CA SER A 203 25.68 13.74 92.00
C SER A 203 26.92 14.06 92.85
N ALA A 204 28.03 14.43 92.23
CA ALA A 204 29.27 14.79 92.93
C ALA A 204 29.08 16.06 93.77
N VAL A 205 28.44 17.10 93.21
CA VAL A 205 28.10 18.33 93.94
C VAL A 205 27.18 18.04 95.12
N SER A 206 26.14 17.22 94.92
CA SER A 206 25.22 16.83 95.99
C SER A 206 25.94 16.10 97.14
N SER A 207 26.97 15.30 96.83
CA SER A 207 27.79 14.61 97.84
C SER A 207 28.80 15.51 98.58
N LEU A 208 29.11 16.69 98.05
CA LEU A 208 30.01 17.66 98.69
C LEU A 208 29.25 18.67 99.57
N VAL A 209 27.97 18.88 99.30
CA VAL A 209 27.09 19.83 100.01
C VAL A 209 26.37 19.19 101.21
N HIS A 210 26.41 17.86 101.33
CA HIS A 210 25.90 17.08 102.47
C HIS A 210 27.03 16.39 103.21
#